data_AF-A0A8W8LG86-F1
#
_entry.id   AF-A0A8W8LG86-F1
#
_cell.length_a   1.000
_cell.length_b   1.000
_cell.length_c   1.000
_cell.angle_alpha   90.00
_cell.angle_beta   90.00
_cell.angle_gamma   90.00
#
_symmetry.space_group_name_H-M   'P 1'
#
loop_
_entity.id
_entity.type
_entity.pdbx_description
1 polymer ?
#
loop_
_entity_poly.entity_id
_entity_poly.type
_entity_poly.pdbx_seq_one_letter_code
_entity_poly.pdbx_strand_id
1 'polypeptide(L)'
;MSENSFKTWMADLPQETTRVPLCSLAIPGSHDSGAYWLDRAGGIAEDEPSIIRTLANSCCCGISVVYQWALTQNLSVKGQLEHGVRYLDLRLCGRPGSPDVHVAHGLYGHRLHDILLEIREFLDENQKEFIILDFNHFHNMTSVDHREVLILIIKIFGVQILGGDTPMSAWSITLDNLWKTPARLMVFYGHPARNEFSFFWSEEYLQSPWANTTSSSALVRFHENNYYQSVRRGEGEFYVWQGVLTPSTGTVIGNLCSSLERKLVPRATSAFLKVD
;
A
#
# COMPACT_ATOMS: atom_id res chain seq x y z
N MET A 1 -10.26 17.86 -14.99
CA MET A 1 -9.00 18.17 -14.28
C MET A 1 -7.86 17.87 -15.23
N SER A 2 -6.94 18.80 -15.48
CA SER A 2 -5.72 18.51 -16.25
C SER A 2 -4.82 17.56 -15.47
N GLU A 3 -3.99 16.73 -16.11
CA GLU A 3 -3.08 15.78 -15.44
C GLU A 3 -2.20 16.42 -14.35
N ASN A 4 -1.77 17.69 -14.53
CA ASN A 4 -1.05 18.44 -13.50
C ASN A 4 -1.81 18.57 -12.16
N SER A 5 -3.15 18.48 -12.17
CA SER A 5 -4.00 18.61 -10.99
C SER A 5 -3.92 17.40 -10.05
N PHE A 6 -3.53 16.22 -10.55
CA PHE A 6 -3.43 15.02 -9.70
C PHE A 6 -2.04 14.89 -9.08
N LYS A 7 -1.00 15.32 -9.81
CA LYS A 7 0.39 15.25 -9.33
C LYS A 7 0.61 16.08 -8.06
N THR A 8 -0.05 17.23 -7.93
CA THR A 8 0.14 18.17 -6.79
C THR A 8 -1.15 18.47 -6.03
N TRP A 9 -2.08 17.52 -5.97
CA TRP A 9 -3.43 17.79 -5.46
C TRP A 9 -3.45 18.26 -4.00
N MET A 10 -2.51 17.82 -3.15
CA MET A 10 -2.46 18.29 -1.76
C MET A 10 -2.05 19.76 -1.68
N ALA A 11 -1.15 20.20 -2.56
CA ALA A 11 -0.74 21.60 -2.68
C ALA A 11 -1.88 22.53 -3.12
N ASP A 12 -2.84 22.00 -3.90
CA ASP A 12 -3.95 22.72 -4.51
C ASP A 12 -5.22 22.72 -3.62
N LEU A 13 -5.19 22.07 -2.45
CA LEU A 13 -6.31 22.05 -1.52
C LEU A 13 -6.64 23.45 -0.97
N PRO A 14 -7.93 23.76 -0.73
CA PRO A 14 -8.33 24.95 0.01
C PRO A 14 -7.69 25.00 1.40
N GLN A 15 -7.39 26.20 1.88
CA GLN A 15 -6.70 26.39 3.16
C GLN A 15 -7.50 25.82 4.35
N GLU A 16 -8.82 25.82 4.26
CA GLU A 16 -9.70 25.22 5.27
C GLU A 16 -9.45 23.71 5.38
N THR A 17 -9.14 23.05 4.25
CA THR A 17 -8.84 21.62 4.18
C THR A 17 -7.40 21.32 4.61
N THR A 18 -6.42 22.15 4.27
CA THR A 18 -5.01 21.92 4.68
C THR A 18 -4.79 22.03 6.19
N ARG A 19 -5.73 22.66 6.91
CA ARG A 19 -5.72 22.85 8.35
C ARG A 19 -6.45 21.77 9.15
N VAL A 20 -7.21 20.88 8.51
CA VAL A 20 -7.80 19.75 9.23
C VAL A 20 -6.73 18.67 9.49
N PRO A 21 -6.90 17.83 10.53
CA PRO A 21 -6.00 16.70 10.77
C PRO A 21 -5.87 15.80 9.54
N LEU A 22 -4.67 15.30 9.28
CA LEU A 22 -4.35 14.43 8.14
C LEU A 22 -5.22 13.16 8.13
N CYS A 23 -5.48 12.59 9.32
CA CYS A 23 -6.38 11.43 9.49
C CYS A 23 -7.87 11.72 9.21
N SER A 24 -8.24 12.99 9.01
CA SER A 24 -9.57 13.44 8.58
C SER A 24 -9.68 13.68 7.07
N LEU A 25 -8.56 13.64 6.33
CA LEU A 25 -8.57 13.77 4.88
C LEU A 25 -8.95 12.44 4.20
N ALA A 26 -9.69 12.54 3.10
CA ALA A 26 -9.84 11.42 2.17
C ALA A 26 -8.61 11.38 1.26
N ILE A 27 -7.72 10.41 1.49
CA ILE A 27 -6.44 10.28 0.79
C ILE A 27 -6.53 9.07 -0.14
N PRO A 28 -6.36 9.25 -1.47
CA PRO A 28 -6.31 8.11 -2.40
C PRO A 28 -5.13 7.18 -2.09
N GLY A 29 -5.38 5.88 -2.13
CA GLY A 29 -4.41 4.84 -1.83
C GLY A 29 -4.46 3.67 -2.81
N SER A 30 -3.39 2.91 -2.88
CA SER A 30 -3.27 1.69 -3.69
C SER A 30 -3.00 0.48 -2.79
N HIS A 31 -3.67 -0.63 -3.11
CA HIS A 31 -3.53 -1.92 -2.44
C HIS A 31 -2.43 -2.75 -3.15
N ASP A 32 -1.54 -3.38 -2.37
CA ASP A 32 -0.37 -4.09 -2.91
C ASP A 32 0.39 -3.26 -3.97
N SER A 33 0.73 -2.02 -3.62
CA SER A 33 1.18 -0.96 -4.53
C SER A 33 2.38 -1.33 -5.40
N GLY A 34 3.24 -2.23 -4.90
CA GLY A 34 4.42 -2.74 -5.61
C GLY A 34 4.12 -3.82 -6.66
N ALA A 35 2.90 -4.38 -6.70
CA ALA A 35 2.53 -5.48 -7.58
C ALA A 35 2.04 -5.00 -8.97
N TYR A 36 2.82 -4.10 -9.59
CA TYR A 36 2.68 -3.70 -11.01
C TYR A 36 3.60 -4.50 -11.95
N TRP A 37 4.61 -5.15 -11.39
CA TRP A 37 5.45 -6.11 -12.09
C TRP A 37 5.91 -7.20 -11.12
N LEU A 38 5.95 -8.43 -11.62
CA LEU A 38 6.32 -9.62 -10.86
C LEU A 38 7.20 -10.55 -11.70
N ASP A 39 8.24 -11.10 -11.08
CA ASP A 39 9.22 -11.98 -11.70
C ASP A 39 8.66 -13.40 -11.88
N ARG A 40 8.13 -13.65 -13.08
CA ARG A 40 7.64 -14.99 -13.47
C ARG A 40 8.74 -16.05 -13.47
N ALA A 41 10.00 -15.67 -13.72
CA ALA A 41 11.10 -16.62 -13.74
C ALA A 41 11.60 -16.94 -12.33
N GLY A 42 11.48 -15.97 -11.42
CA GLY A 42 11.79 -16.12 -9.99
C GLY A 42 10.88 -17.07 -9.23
N GLY A 43 9.70 -17.39 -9.80
CA GLY A 43 8.76 -18.33 -9.22
C GLY A 43 7.87 -17.72 -8.14
N ILE A 44 7.23 -18.61 -7.37
CA ILE A 44 6.32 -18.23 -6.28
C ILE A 44 7.15 -17.71 -5.10
N ALA A 45 6.74 -16.58 -4.54
CA ALA A 45 7.38 -16.02 -3.35
C ALA A 45 7.29 -17.02 -2.18
N GLU A 46 8.28 -16.98 -1.30
CA GLU A 46 8.25 -17.88 -0.15
C GLU A 46 7.06 -17.58 0.77
N ASP A 47 6.62 -18.58 1.54
CA ASP A 47 5.45 -18.53 2.43
C ASP A 47 4.08 -18.28 1.77
N GLU A 48 4.01 -18.30 0.43
CA GLU A 48 2.71 -18.28 -0.25
C GLU A 48 1.87 -19.52 0.08
N PRO A 49 0.53 -19.36 0.21
CA PRO A 49 -0.36 -20.45 0.56
C PRO A 49 -0.18 -21.67 -0.35
N SER A 50 -0.29 -22.88 0.22
CA SER A 50 -0.11 -24.15 -0.50
C SER A 50 -0.96 -24.25 -1.76
N ILE A 51 -2.13 -23.61 -1.76
CA ILE A 51 -3.01 -23.53 -2.92
C ILE A 51 -2.40 -22.75 -4.09
N ILE A 52 -1.69 -21.64 -3.82
CA ILE A 52 -1.00 -20.84 -4.85
C ILE A 52 0.14 -21.67 -5.45
N ARG A 53 0.92 -22.36 -4.61
CA ARG A 53 1.97 -23.29 -5.06
C ARG A 53 1.39 -24.44 -5.89
N THR A 54 0.24 -24.98 -5.49
CA THR A 54 -0.45 -26.05 -6.24
C THR A 54 -0.91 -25.55 -7.60
N LEU A 55 -1.52 -24.36 -7.67
CA LEU A 55 -1.93 -23.73 -8.93
C LEU A 55 -0.74 -23.47 -9.84
N ALA A 56 0.35 -22.94 -9.30
CA ALA A 56 1.60 -22.69 -10.02
C ALA A 56 2.15 -23.96 -10.69
N ASN A 57 2.04 -25.10 -10.00
CA ASN A 57 2.56 -26.40 -10.45
C ASN A 57 1.54 -27.25 -11.22
N SER A 58 0.30 -26.79 -11.39
CA SER A 58 -0.79 -27.58 -11.97
C SER A 58 -0.69 -27.78 -13.49
N CYS A 59 -0.07 -26.84 -14.21
CA CYS A 59 0.18 -26.91 -15.65
C CYS A 59 1.43 -26.11 -16.01
N CYS A 60 1.92 -26.28 -17.25
CA CYS A 60 2.96 -25.42 -17.84
C CYS A 60 2.60 -23.92 -17.83
N CYS A 61 1.31 -23.60 -17.68
CA CYS A 61 0.76 -22.27 -17.58
C CYS A 61 0.59 -21.73 -16.15
N GLY A 62 0.81 -22.54 -15.11
CA GLY A 62 0.36 -22.24 -13.74
C GLY A 62 0.95 -20.94 -13.19
N ILE A 63 2.25 -20.71 -13.38
CA ILE A 63 2.92 -19.45 -13.01
C ILE A 63 2.31 -18.24 -13.75
N SER A 64 1.95 -18.41 -15.02
CA SER A 64 1.29 -17.33 -15.77
C SER A 64 -0.11 -17.03 -15.24
N VAL A 65 -0.84 -18.05 -14.78
CA VAL A 65 -2.12 -17.85 -14.08
C VAL A 65 -1.88 -17.07 -12.80
N VAL A 66 -0.99 -17.53 -11.92
CA VAL A 66 -0.73 -16.83 -10.65
C VAL A 66 -0.33 -15.38 -10.90
N TYR A 67 0.56 -15.13 -11.86
CA TYR A 67 0.97 -13.77 -12.24
C TYR A 67 -0.22 -12.87 -12.61
N GLN A 68 -1.15 -13.34 -13.46
CA GLN A 68 -2.31 -12.57 -13.89
C GLN A 68 -3.30 -12.26 -12.75
N TRP A 69 -3.31 -13.09 -11.71
CA TRP A 69 -4.17 -12.90 -10.52
C TRP A 69 -3.47 -12.18 -9.37
N ALA A 70 -2.13 -12.06 -9.43
CA ALA A 70 -1.31 -11.40 -8.44
C ALA A 70 -1.05 -9.92 -8.76
N LEU A 71 -1.16 -9.47 -10.02
CA LEU A 71 -1.06 -8.05 -10.32
C LEU A 71 -2.27 -7.28 -9.75
N THR A 72 -1.99 -6.19 -9.06
CA THR A 72 -3.01 -5.27 -8.50
C THR A 72 -2.92 -3.87 -9.08
N GLN A 73 -1.77 -3.51 -9.67
CA GLN A 73 -1.50 -2.18 -10.21
C GLN A 73 -1.03 -2.26 -11.67
N ASN A 74 -1.35 -1.23 -12.46
CA ASN A 74 -0.89 -1.11 -13.86
C ASN A 74 0.16 0.00 -14.04
N LEU A 75 0.44 0.78 -13.00
CA LEU A 75 1.39 1.90 -13.00
C LEU A 75 2.54 1.58 -12.04
N SER A 76 3.74 2.07 -12.33
CA SER A 76 4.84 2.06 -11.36
C SER A 76 4.47 2.86 -10.11
N VAL A 77 5.24 2.74 -9.03
CA VAL A 77 4.96 3.51 -7.81
C VAL A 77 5.05 5.00 -8.09
N LYS A 78 6.06 5.49 -8.82
CA LYS A 78 6.10 6.89 -9.25
C LYS A 78 4.86 7.26 -10.06
N GLY A 79 4.45 6.41 -11.01
CA GLY A 79 3.26 6.64 -11.82
C GLY A 79 1.98 6.74 -11.00
N GLN A 80 1.80 5.89 -9.99
CA GLN A 80 0.68 5.95 -9.04
C GLN A 80 0.66 7.29 -8.30
N LEU A 81 1.81 7.76 -7.82
CA LEU A 81 1.95 9.04 -7.14
C LEU A 81 1.61 10.22 -8.08
N GLU A 82 2.06 10.19 -9.33
CA GLU A 82 1.72 11.20 -10.32
C GLU A 82 0.21 11.24 -10.65
N HIS A 83 -0.50 10.13 -10.43
CA HIS A 83 -1.95 10.02 -10.58
C HIS A 83 -2.73 10.24 -9.27
N GLY A 84 -2.08 10.79 -8.25
CA GLY A 84 -2.73 11.29 -7.02
C GLY A 84 -2.75 10.31 -5.84
N VAL A 85 -2.20 9.11 -5.98
CA VAL A 85 -2.03 8.17 -4.85
C VAL A 85 -1.08 8.76 -3.82
N ARG A 86 -1.43 8.67 -2.53
CA ARG A 86 -0.59 9.15 -1.41
C ARG A 86 -0.53 8.17 -0.24
N TYR A 87 -1.28 7.07 -0.29
CA TYR A 87 -1.11 5.92 0.59
C TYR A 87 -0.66 4.72 -0.23
N LEU A 88 0.47 4.12 0.15
CA LEU A 88 1.04 2.95 -0.51
C LEU A 88 1.12 1.78 0.47
N ASP A 89 0.32 0.75 0.22
CA ASP A 89 0.43 -0.57 0.86
C ASP A 89 1.56 -1.37 0.20
N LEU A 90 2.59 -1.75 0.97
CA LEU A 90 3.80 -2.42 0.49
C LEU A 90 4.10 -3.69 1.29
N ARG A 91 3.92 -4.84 0.64
CA ARG A 91 4.29 -6.14 1.19
C ARG A 91 5.70 -6.54 0.80
N LEU A 92 6.45 -7.05 1.76
CA LEU A 92 7.88 -7.33 1.59
C LEU A 92 8.20 -8.82 1.70
N CYS A 93 9.24 -9.23 0.98
CA CYS A 93 9.80 -10.56 1.15
C CYS A 93 11.33 -10.59 1.02
N GLY A 94 11.93 -11.53 1.73
CA GLY A 94 13.30 -11.96 1.47
C GLY A 94 13.35 -12.92 0.29
N ARG A 95 14.30 -12.71 -0.63
CA ARG A 95 14.49 -13.57 -1.81
C ARG A 95 15.73 -14.46 -1.63
N PRO A 96 15.59 -15.80 -1.68
CA PRO A 96 16.73 -16.71 -1.58
C PRO A 96 17.83 -16.38 -2.60
N GLY A 97 19.07 -16.32 -2.13
CA GLY A 97 20.22 -15.98 -2.97
C GLY A 97 20.35 -14.49 -3.33
N SER A 98 19.50 -13.62 -2.79
CA SER A 98 19.62 -12.17 -2.89
C SER A 98 19.83 -11.55 -1.52
N PRO A 99 20.72 -10.55 -1.38
CA PRO A 99 20.83 -9.76 -0.17
C PRO A 99 19.72 -8.69 -0.06
N ASP A 100 18.94 -8.48 -1.13
CA ASP A 100 17.95 -7.43 -1.21
C ASP A 100 16.56 -7.91 -0.78
N VAL A 101 15.84 -7.05 -0.06
CA VAL A 101 14.41 -7.22 0.19
C VAL A 101 13.62 -6.73 -1.03
N HIS A 102 12.58 -7.47 -1.38
CA HIS A 102 11.73 -7.20 -2.55
C HIS A 102 10.29 -6.95 -2.13
N VAL A 103 9.55 -6.18 -2.93
CA VAL A 103 8.08 -6.21 -2.82
C VAL A 103 7.55 -7.54 -3.33
N ALA A 104 6.41 -8.02 -2.83
CA ALA A 104 5.83 -9.28 -3.28
C ALA A 104 4.31 -9.37 -3.16
N HIS A 105 3.72 -10.19 -4.03
CA HIS A 105 2.35 -10.67 -3.93
C HIS A 105 2.24 -11.91 -4.82
N GLY A 106 2.18 -13.12 -4.26
CA GLY A 106 2.22 -14.38 -5.02
C GLY A 106 3.60 -14.72 -5.60
N LEU A 107 4.31 -13.72 -6.14
CA LEU A 107 5.62 -13.81 -6.78
C LEU A 107 6.51 -12.66 -6.27
N TYR A 108 7.81 -12.77 -6.54
CA TYR A 108 8.77 -11.68 -6.28
C TYR A 108 8.52 -10.49 -7.20
N GLY A 109 8.51 -9.28 -6.67
CA GLY A 109 8.45 -8.04 -7.44
C GLY A 109 9.81 -7.33 -7.50
N HIS A 110 9.76 -5.99 -7.62
CA HIS A 110 10.96 -5.16 -7.62
C HIS A 110 11.69 -5.14 -6.29
N ARG A 111 12.98 -4.77 -6.30
CA ARG A 111 13.74 -4.49 -5.07
C ARG A 111 13.12 -3.31 -4.36
N LEU A 112 13.00 -3.39 -3.04
CA LEU A 112 12.47 -2.31 -2.22
C LEU A 112 13.28 -1.02 -2.41
N HIS A 113 14.61 -1.13 -2.50
CA HIS A 113 15.48 0.02 -2.75
C HIS A 113 15.03 0.86 -3.96
N ASP A 114 14.71 0.21 -5.08
CA ASP A 114 14.32 0.89 -6.32
C ASP A 114 12.96 1.60 -6.15
N ILE A 115 12.01 0.95 -5.47
CA ILE A 115 10.71 1.54 -5.12
C ILE A 115 10.88 2.78 -4.22
N LEU A 116 11.74 2.71 -3.21
CA LEU A 116 11.98 3.82 -2.30
C LEU A 116 12.63 5.02 -3.03
N LEU A 117 13.49 4.77 -4.02
CA LEU A 117 14.06 5.84 -4.85
C LEU A 117 13.00 6.52 -5.74
N GLU A 118 12.07 5.76 -6.32
CA GLU A 118 10.93 6.34 -7.06
C GLU A 118 10.09 7.28 -6.18
N ILE A 119 9.80 6.85 -4.94
CA ILE A 119 9.05 7.67 -3.97
C ILE A 119 9.86 8.93 -3.60
N ARG A 120 11.16 8.77 -3.36
CA ARG A 120 12.06 9.88 -3.00
C ARG A 120 12.13 10.93 -4.10
N GLU A 121 12.27 10.50 -5.35
CA GLU A 121 12.29 11.39 -6.52
C GLU A 121 10.98 12.19 -6.61
N PHE A 122 9.83 11.53 -6.41
CA PHE A 122 8.53 12.20 -6.39
C PHE A 122 8.44 13.27 -5.28
N LEU A 123 8.88 12.97 -4.06
CA LEU A 123 8.83 13.93 -2.95
C LEU A 123 9.77 15.12 -3.16
N ASP A 124 10.93 14.90 -3.77
CA ASP A 124 11.89 15.97 -4.09
C ASP A 124 11.33 16.93 -5.16
N GLU A 125 10.59 16.40 -6.15
CA GLU A 125 9.88 17.19 -7.17
C GLU A 125 8.65 17.93 -6.61
N ASN A 126 7.98 17.39 -5.59
CA ASN A 126 6.66 17.84 -5.14
C ASN A 126 6.63 18.13 -3.62
N GLN A 127 7.34 19.18 -3.20
CA GLN A 127 7.57 19.54 -1.79
C GLN A 127 6.33 19.94 -0.97
N LYS A 128 5.12 19.89 -1.52
CA LYS A 128 3.86 20.07 -0.75
C LYS A 128 3.01 18.81 -0.69
N GLU A 129 3.48 17.73 -1.27
CA GLU A 129 2.83 16.43 -1.18
C GLU A 129 3.33 15.67 0.04
N PHE A 130 2.46 14.84 0.62
CA PHE A 130 2.78 14.03 1.79
C PHE A 130 2.36 12.58 1.53
N ILE A 131 3.28 11.64 1.73
CA ILE A 131 3.06 10.22 1.45
C ILE A 131 2.99 9.42 2.74
N ILE A 132 2.09 8.44 2.78
CA ILE A 132 1.97 7.44 3.83
C ILE A 132 2.39 6.10 3.23
N LEU A 133 3.45 5.51 3.78
CA LEU A 133 3.86 4.14 3.46
C LEU A 133 3.38 3.21 4.55
N ASP A 134 2.81 2.09 4.14
CA ASP A 134 2.37 1.02 5.02
C ASP A 134 3.10 -0.27 4.65
N PHE A 135 4.09 -0.62 5.46
CA PHE A 135 4.81 -1.88 5.34
C PHE A 135 4.19 -2.92 6.24
N ASN A 136 3.38 -3.79 5.65
CA ASN A 136 2.71 -4.89 6.32
C ASN A 136 3.04 -6.20 5.59
N HIS A 137 2.59 -7.34 6.14
CA HIS A 137 2.76 -8.67 5.55
C HIS A 137 4.18 -8.96 5.03
N PHE A 138 5.02 -9.45 5.95
CA PHE A 138 6.42 -9.77 5.67
C PHE A 138 6.59 -11.29 5.50
N HIS A 139 7.24 -11.70 4.41
CA HIS A 139 7.43 -13.11 4.05
C HIS A 139 8.91 -13.46 3.98
N ASN A 140 9.31 -14.57 4.59
CA ASN A 140 10.71 -15.04 4.56
C ASN A 140 11.75 -13.94 4.90
N MET A 141 11.46 -13.13 5.92
CA MET A 141 12.35 -12.08 6.42
C MET A 141 12.78 -12.39 7.85
N THR A 142 14.06 -12.23 8.12
CA THR A 142 14.66 -12.32 9.45
C THR A 142 14.60 -10.97 10.17
N SER A 143 14.83 -10.97 11.49
CA SER A 143 14.97 -9.73 12.26
C SER A 143 16.08 -8.81 11.73
N VAL A 144 17.13 -9.37 11.12
CA VAL A 144 18.20 -8.59 10.49
C VAL A 144 17.67 -7.89 9.24
N ASP A 145 16.93 -8.59 8.39
CA ASP A 145 16.33 -8.02 7.17
C ASP A 145 15.40 -6.86 7.52
N HIS A 146 14.57 -7.00 8.55
CA HIS A 146 13.72 -5.91 9.01
C HIS A 146 14.52 -4.68 9.44
N ARG A 147 15.61 -4.89 10.17
CA ARG A 147 16.47 -3.79 10.63
C ARG A 147 17.15 -3.08 9.47
N GLU A 148 17.66 -3.84 8.49
CA GLU A 148 18.27 -3.27 7.29
C GLU A 148 17.27 -2.49 6.43
N VAL A 149 16.01 -2.94 6.33
CA VAL A 149 14.93 -2.18 5.68
C VAL A 149 14.70 -0.83 6.38
N LEU A 150 14.60 -0.82 7.70
CA LEU A 150 14.40 0.41 8.47
C LEU A 150 15.59 1.37 8.31
N ILE A 151 16.82 0.86 8.36
CA ILE A 151 18.04 1.63 8.11
C ILE A 151 18.04 2.19 6.68
N LEU A 152 17.62 1.41 5.69
CA LEU A 152 17.52 1.83 4.30
C LEU A 152 16.53 2.99 4.14
N ILE A 153 15.34 2.91 4.74
CA ILE A 153 14.34 3.98 4.73
C ILE A 153 14.93 5.26 5.36
N ILE A 154 15.59 5.14 6.53
CA ILE A 154 16.25 6.28 7.18
C ILE A 154 17.32 6.90 6.29
N LYS A 155 18.15 6.08 5.63
CA LYS A 155 19.21 6.56 4.72
C LYS A 155 18.63 7.31 3.51
N ILE A 156 17.52 6.83 2.94
CA ILE A 156 16.91 7.42 1.74
C ILE A 156 16.15 8.71 2.07
N PHE A 157 15.34 8.73 3.13
CA PHE A 157 14.43 9.86 3.39
C PHE A 157 14.93 10.82 4.46
N GLY A 158 15.71 10.36 5.43
CA GLY A 158 16.29 11.18 6.49
C GLY A 158 15.27 12.13 7.14
N VAL A 159 15.52 13.43 7.03
CA VAL A 159 14.67 14.49 7.61
C VAL A 159 13.26 14.57 7.00
N GLN A 160 12.99 13.90 5.88
CA GLN A 160 11.65 13.83 5.31
C GLN A 160 10.72 12.89 6.08
N ILE A 161 11.26 12.03 6.95
CA ILE A 161 10.43 11.14 7.78
C ILE A 161 9.80 11.93 8.92
N LEU A 162 8.48 11.89 9.03
CA LEU A 162 7.73 12.34 10.20
C LEU A 162 7.91 11.33 11.33
N GLY A 163 8.87 11.58 12.21
CA GLY A 163 9.18 10.67 13.30
C GLY A 163 8.07 10.55 14.35
N GLY A 164 7.85 9.34 14.87
CA GLY A 164 6.82 9.00 15.86
C GLY A 164 7.02 9.61 17.25
N ASP A 165 8.23 10.10 17.57
CA ASP A 165 8.51 10.91 18.78
C ASP A 165 8.03 12.37 18.67
N THR A 166 7.41 12.78 17.55
CA THR A 166 6.78 14.11 17.54
C THR A 166 5.66 14.12 18.59
N PRO A 167 5.70 15.01 19.60
CA PRO A 167 4.63 15.18 20.59
C PRO A 167 3.44 15.92 19.95
N MET A 168 3.07 15.48 18.76
CA MET A 168 1.92 15.92 18.01
C MET A 168 0.89 14.84 18.20
N SER A 169 -0.18 15.15 18.96
CA SER A 169 -1.38 14.32 18.89
C SER A 169 -1.75 14.17 17.41
N ALA A 170 -2.31 13.03 17.00
CA ALA A 170 -2.65 12.82 15.60
C ALA A 170 -3.61 13.91 15.05
N TRP A 171 -4.33 14.60 15.95
CA TRP A 171 -5.14 15.79 15.70
C TRP A 171 -4.37 17.06 15.28
N SER A 172 -3.07 17.14 15.57
CA SER A 172 -2.22 18.29 15.25
C SER A 172 -1.42 18.12 13.95
N ILE A 173 -1.38 16.90 13.40
CA ILE A 173 -0.72 16.59 12.12
C ILE A 173 -1.61 17.09 11.00
N THR A 174 -1.34 18.30 10.49
CA THR A 174 -2.06 18.92 9.37
C THR A 174 -1.09 19.21 8.23
N LEU A 175 -1.57 19.30 6.99
CA LEU A 175 -0.70 19.65 5.85
C LEU A 175 -0.03 21.02 6.07
N ASP A 176 -0.78 22.01 6.57
CA ASP A 176 -0.26 23.34 6.91
C ASP A 176 0.92 23.30 7.90
N ASN A 177 0.89 22.39 8.87
CA ASN A 177 1.98 22.24 9.84
C ASN A 177 3.16 21.46 9.25
N LEU A 178 2.88 20.39 8.49
CA LEU A 178 3.90 19.58 7.85
C LEU A 178 4.74 20.40 6.87
N TRP A 179 4.12 21.30 6.09
CA TRP A 179 4.81 22.16 5.13
C TRP A 179 5.79 23.15 5.75
N LYS A 180 5.66 23.46 7.04
CA LYS A 180 6.62 24.30 7.80
C LYS A 180 7.87 23.53 8.22
N THR A 181 7.88 22.22 8.02
CA THR A 181 9.00 21.32 8.34
C THR A 181 9.50 20.63 7.07
N PRO A 182 10.64 19.92 7.12
CA PRO A 182 11.07 19.04 6.02
C PRO A 182 10.25 17.75 5.87
N ALA A 183 9.36 17.41 6.81
CA ALA A 183 8.68 16.11 6.83
C ALA A 183 7.67 15.95 5.68
N ARG A 184 7.82 14.90 4.88
CA ARG A 184 6.99 14.57 3.70
C ARG A 184 6.54 13.10 3.64
N LEU A 185 6.97 12.30 4.61
CA LEU A 185 6.76 10.87 4.64
C LEU A 185 6.33 10.42 6.04
N MET A 186 5.23 9.69 6.13
CA MET A 186 4.87 8.89 7.30
C MET A 186 5.04 7.41 6.96
N VAL A 187 5.62 6.64 7.87
CA VAL A 187 5.92 5.22 7.62
C VAL A 187 5.35 4.38 8.75
N PHE A 188 4.38 3.54 8.43
CA PHE A 188 3.89 2.45 9.26
C PHE A 188 4.70 1.19 8.98
N TYR A 189 5.04 0.45 10.03
CA TYR A 189 5.82 -0.78 9.90
C TYR A 189 5.32 -1.88 10.85
N GLY A 190 4.74 -2.96 10.31
CA GLY A 190 4.08 -4.02 11.07
C GLY A 190 4.96 -4.97 11.88
N HIS A 191 6.25 -4.66 12.07
CA HIS A 191 7.18 -5.52 12.80
C HIS A 191 7.76 -4.83 14.06
N PRO A 192 7.97 -5.56 15.18
CA PRO A 192 8.54 -5.00 16.41
C PRO A 192 9.94 -4.39 16.28
N ALA A 193 10.71 -4.73 15.24
CA ALA A 193 12.02 -4.12 14.96
C ALA A 193 11.96 -2.58 14.87
N ARG A 194 10.79 -2.02 14.53
CA ARG A 194 10.56 -0.57 14.55
C ARG A 194 10.83 0.05 15.92
N ASN A 195 10.66 -0.69 17.02
CA ASN A 195 10.82 -0.18 18.38
C ASN A 195 12.28 0.23 18.68
N GLU A 196 13.23 -0.19 17.84
CA GLU A 196 14.62 0.28 17.89
C GLU A 196 14.79 1.72 17.33
N PHE A 197 13.78 2.24 16.63
CA PHE A 197 13.84 3.51 15.89
C PHE A 197 12.57 4.32 16.13
N SER A 198 12.70 5.51 16.73
CA SER A 198 11.52 6.33 17.05
C SER A 198 10.86 7.04 15.87
N PHE A 199 11.30 6.74 14.63
CA PHE A 199 10.78 7.39 13.43
C PHE A 199 9.56 6.71 12.82
N PHE A 200 9.27 5.46 13.22
CA PHE A 200 8.28 4.62 12.56
C PHE A 200 7.03 4.43 13.41
N TRP A 201 5.88 4.40 12.74
CA TRP A 201 4.57 4.32 13.35
C TRP A 201 4.13 2.87 13.52
N SER A 202 3.42 2.61 14.62
CA SER A 202 2.75 1.33 14.87
C SER A 202 1.52 1.20 13.97
N GLU A 203 1.32 0.03 13.34
CA GLU A 203 0.08 -0.28 12.61
C GLU A 203 -1.17 -0.22 13.49
N GLU A 204 -1.03 -0.22 14.82
CA GLU A 204 -2.15 0.01 15.72
C GLU A 204 -2.85 1.37 15.50
N TYR A 205 -2.12 2.36 14.98
CA TYR A 205 -2.66 3.67 14.60
C TYR A 205 -3.18 3.72 13.15
N LEU A 206 -3.19 2.59 12.43
CA LEU A 206 -3.67 2.44 11.07
C LEU A 206 -4.60 1.23 10.97
N GLN A 207 -5.91 1.48 11.02
CA GLN A 207 -6.91 0.43 10.92
C GLN A 207 -7.17 0.09 9.45
N SER A 208 -6.83 -1.13 9.02
CA SER A 208 -6.99 -1.60 7.63
C SER A 208 -7.80 -2.89 7.54
N PRO A 209 -9.12 -2.86 7.84
CA PRO A 209 -9.95 -4.05 7.80
C PRO A 209 -10.17 -4.53 6.36
N TRP A 210 -10.02 -5.84 6.14
CA TRP A 210 -10.11 -6.47 4.83
C TRP A 210 -11.38 -7.32 4.70
N ALA A 211 -12.23 -7.01 3.73
CA ALA A 211 -13.50 -7.70 3.53
C ALA A 211 -13.36 -9.15 3.04
N ASN A 212 -12.22 -9.49 2.42
CA ASN A 212 -11.89 -10.81 1.89
C ASN A 212 -13.06 -11.49 1.15
N THR A 213 -13.60 -10.81 0.13
CA THR A 213 -14.81 -11.26 -0.58
C THR A 213 -14.75 -11.03 -2.08
N THR A 214 -15.44 -11.89 -2.82
CA THR A 214 -15.65 -11.77 -4.27
C THR A 214 -16.96 -11.04 -4.62
N SER A 215 -17.76 -10.64 -3.62
CA SER A 215 -19.07 -10.02 -3.81
C SER A 215 -19.03 -8.53 -3.51
N SER A 216 -19.38 -7.70 -4.50
CA SER A 216 -19.47 -6.24 -4.36
C SER A 216 -20.51 -5.81 -3.32
N SER A 217 -21.65 -6.49 -3.23
CA SER A 217 -22.66 -6.19 -2.20
C SER A 217 -22.22 -6.61 -0.80
N ALA A 218 -21.41 -7.66 -0.67
CA ALA A 218 -20.79 -8.01 0.61
C ALA A 218 -19.72 -6.99 1.00
N LEU A 219 -18.93 -6.51 0.03
CA LEU A 219 -17.92 -5.47 0.23
C LEU A 219 -18.55 -4.15 0.71
N VAL A 220 -19.62 -3.68 0.06
CA VAL A 220 -20.33 -2.45 0.48
C VAL A 220 -20.90 -2.63 1.88
N ARG A 221 -21.59 -3.74 2.17
CA ARG A 221 -22.13 -4.02 3.51
C ARG A 221 -21.04 -4.12 4.58
N PHE A 222 -19.89 -4.71 4.24
CA PHE A 222 -18.74 -4.77 5.13
C PHE A 222 -18.29 -3.36 5.51
N HIS A 223 -18.13 -2.48 4.52
CA HIS A 223 -17.74 -1.08 4.71
C HIS A 223 -18.78 -0.27 5.47
N GLU A 224 -20.07 -0.41 5.16
CA GLU A 224 -21.15 0.22 5.93
C GLU A 224 -21.12 -0.21 7.40
N ASN A 225 -20.99 -1.52 7.67
CA ASN A 225 -20.92 -2.03 9.04
C ASN A 225 -19.68 -1.51 9.77
N ASN A 226 -18.51 -1.56 9.13
CA ASN A 226 -17.29 -1.05 9.75
C ASN A 226 -17.30 0.48 9.93
N TYR A 227 -18.04 1.22 9.10
CA TYR A 227 -18.21 2.66 9.24
C TYR A 227 -19.10 3.02 10.43
N TYR A 228 -20.29 2.41 10.51
CA TYR A 228 -21.26 2.73 11.55
C TYR A 228 -20.91 2.14 12.91
N GLN A 229 -20.14 1.05 12.94
CA GLN A 229 -19.68 0.40 14.18
C GLN A 229 -18.28 0.89 14.61
N SER A 230 -17.77 1.95 14.00
CA SER A 230 -16.33 2.13 13.80
C SER A 230 -15.43 1.91 15.01
N VAL A 231 -14.44 1.06 14.73
CA VAL A 231 -13.07 0.97 15.27
C VAL A 231 -12.29 2.30 15.16
N ARG A 232 -12.91 3.39 14.65
CA ARG A 232 -12.40 4.74 14.87
C ARG A 232 -12.57 5.05 16.34
N ARG A 233 -11.52 4.84 17.12
CA ARG A 233 -11.55 5.16 18.56
C ARG A 233 -11.68 6.65 18.79
N GLY A 234 -11.51 7.46 17.74
CA GLY A 234 -11.61 8.91 17.82
C GLY A 234 -10.37 9.50 18.48
N GLU A 235 -9.27 8.76 18.48
CA GLU A 235 -8.00 9.18 19.08
C GLU A 235 -7.02 9.70 18.02
N GLY A 236 -7.47 9.74 16.76
CA GLY A 236 -6.77 10.30 15.60
C GLY A 236 -6.08 9.24 14.74
N GLU A 237 -6.51 7.98 14.83
CA GLU A 237 -6.02 6.90 13.98
C GLU A 237 -6.41 7.08 12.51
N PHE A 238 -5.56 6.56 11.63
CA PHE A 238 -5.88 6.40 10.22
C PHE A 238 -6.79 5.18 10.01
N TYR A 239 -7.60 5.25 8.96
CA TYR A 239 -8.49 4.18 8.57
C TYR A 239 -8.42 3.97 7.06
N VAL A 240 -8.11 2.75 6.65
CA VAL A 240 -7.97 2.37 5.24
C VAL A 240 -9.27 1.75 4.74
N TRP A 241 -9.90 2.41 3.78
CA TRP A 241 -11.09 1.90 3.10
C TRP A 241 -10.70 1.08 1.88
N GLN A 242 -10.63 -0.23 2.06
CA GLN A 242 -10.23 -1.13 0.99
C GLN A 242 -11.38 -1.40 0.00
N GLY A 243 -11.46 -0.63 -1.07
CA GLY A 243 -12.44 -0.82 -2.17
C GLY A 243 -12.13 -1.99 -3.12
N VAL A 244 -11.45 -3.03 -2.65
CA VAL A 244 -10.96 -4.15 -3.48
C VAL A 244 -11.75 -5.43 -3.23
N LEU A 245 -11.89 -6.25 -4.27
CA LEU A 245 -12.44 -7.61 -4.17
C LEU A 245 -11.29 -8.63 -4.18
N THR A 246 -11.41 -9.65 -3.34
CA THR A 246 -10.43 -10.73 -3.24
C THR A 246 -10.90 -11.94 -4.03
N PRO A 247 -10.10 -12.49 -4.96
CA PRO A 247 -10.44 -13.74 -5.62
C PRO A 247 -10.39 -14.91 -4.63
N SER A 248 -11.42 -15.76 -4.65
CA SER A 248 -11.33 -17.07 -4.02
C SER A 248 -10.58 -18.05 -4.93
N THR A 249 -10.08 -19.14 -4.37
CA THR A 249 -9.50 -20.25 -5.15
C THR A 249 -10.43 -20.70 -6.28
N GLY A 250 -11.74 -20.83 -6.00
CA GLY A 250 -12.73 -21.21 -7.01
C GLY A 250 -12.86 -20.17 -8.12
N THR A 251 -12.75 -18.88 -7.80
CA THR A 251 -12.73 -17.80 -8.80
C THR A 251 -11.53 -17.92 -9.72
N VAL A 252 -10.33 -18.18 -9.19
CA VAL A 252 -9.11 -18.35 -10.00
C VAL A 252 -9.21 -19.58 -10.88
N ILE A 253 -9.54 -20.75 -10.29
CA ILE A 253 -9.66 -22.02 -11.03
C ILE A 253 -10.72 -21.95 -12.13
N GLY A 254 -11.85 -21.30 -11.88
CA GLY A 254 -12.91 -21.13 -12.87
C GLY A 254 -12.56 -20.13 -13.99
N ASN A 255 -11.45 -19.40 -13.89
CA ASN A 255 -11.10 -18.30 -14.80
C ASN A 255 -9.60 -18.26 -15.11
N LEU A 256 -8.97 -19.41 -15.39
CA LEU A 256 -7.52 -19.54 -15.64
C LEU A 256 -7.00 -18.63 -16.76
N CYS A 257 -7.79 -18.41 -17.81
CA CYS A 257 -7.44 -17.51 -18.92
C CYS A 257 -7.82 -16.05 -18.64
N SER A 258 -7.93 -15.63 -17.37
CA SER A 258 -8.30 -14.28 -16.95
C SER A 258 -7.34 -13.69 -15.91
N SER A 259 -7.54 -12.42 -15.59
CA SER A 259 -6.84 -11.69 -14.53
C SER A 259 -7.80 -11.20 -13.46
N LEU A 260 -7.22 -10.82 -12.31
CA LEU A 260 -7.92 -10.11 -11.24
C LEU A 260 -8.59 -8.85 -11.79
N GLU A 261 -7.81 -8.05 -12.54
CA GLU A 261 -8.27 -6.82 -13.18
C GLU A 261 -9.56 -7.05 -13.98
N ARG A 262 -9.54 -7.96 -14.95
CA ARG A 262 -10.69 -8.17 -15.85
C ARG A 262 -11.94 -8.71 -15.13
N LYS A 263 -11.77 -9.46 -14.05
CA LYS A 263 -12.88 -10.19 -13.42
C LYS A 263 -13.47 -9.46 -12.23
N LEU A 264 -12.65 -8.74 -11.47
CA LEU A 264 -13.05 -8.18 -10.19
C LEU A 264 -13.09 -6.66 -10.20
N VAL A 265 -12.18 -5.98 -10.92
CA VAL A 265 -12.10 -4.50 -10.88
C VAL A 265 -13.40 -3.85 -11.35
N PRO A 266 -13.98 -4.16 -12.54
CA PRO A 266 -15.23 -3.53 -12.97
C PRO A 266 -16.37 -3.69 -11.97
N ARG A 267 -16.43 -4.84 -11.28
CA ARG A 267 -17.47 -5.15 -10.28
C ARG A 267 -17.27 -4.37 -8.98
N ALA A 268 -16.01 -4.20 -8.55
CA ALA A 268 -15.67 -3.37 -7.40
C ALA A 268 -15.95 -1.89 -7.71
N THR A 269 -15.43 -1.39 -8.84
CA THR A 269 -15.60 0.00 -9.28
C THR A 269 -17.06 0.39 -9.38
N SER A 270 -17.90 -0.43 -10.03
CA SER A 270 -19.33 -0.14 -10.20
C SER A 270 -20.10 -0.11 -8.87
N ALA A 271 -19.53 -0.65 -7.79
CA ALA A 271 -20.17 -0.64 -6.47
C ALA A 271 -19.95 0.69 -5.73
N PHE A 272 -18.86 1.41 -6.02
CA PHE A 272 -18.49 2.66 -5.34
C PHE A 272 -18.63 3.89 -6.22
N LEU A 273 -18.48 3.72 -7.54
CA LEU A 273 -18.70 4.78 -8.51
C LEU A 273 -20.05 4.53 -9.17
N LYS A 274 -20.99 5.46 -9.00
CA LYS A 274 -22.13 5.54 -9.90
C LYS A 274 -21.57 5.90 -11.26
N VAL A 275 -21.52 4.93 -12.16
CA VAL A 275 -21.30 5.18 -13.58
C VAL A 275 -22.65 5.61 -14.13
N ASP A 276 -22.89 6.92 -14.17
CA ASP A 276 -24.00 7.49 -14.94
C ASP A 276 -23.72 7.32 -16.45
#